data_AF-A0A8X8IDJ5-F1
#
_entry.id   AF-A0A8X8IDJ5-F1
#
_cell.length_a   1.000
_cell.length_b   1.000
_cell.length_c   1.000
_cell.angle_alpha   90.00
_cell.angle_beta   90.00
_cell.angle_gamma   90.00
#
_symmetry.space_group_name_H-M   'P 1'
#
loop_
_entity.id
_entity.type
_entity.pdbx_description
1 polymer ?
#
loop_
_entity_poly.entity_id
_entity_poly.type
_entity_poly.pdbx_seq_one_letter_code
_entity_poly.pdbx_strand_id
1 'polypeptide(L)'
;MKTKIVLAAVLLFVGHLSKAQTQSTNPLRLGVSVSPGMSLGDKTGFTLGADLRLQQRFAKNISWILTTGYTHFFSRTFDVQTPTGVVPTDISYGFIPLKAGVKAFLTPALYVAGEAGAAYSTQSTDNKFSFVYAPSVGTIIGNHLDLSAKYEDFTINNNTKQLALRIAYGFKW
;
A
#
# COMPACT_ATOMS: atom_id res chain seq x y z
N MET A 1 3.52 11.65 -30.64
CA MET A 1 4.82 11.37 -29.97
C MET A 1 4.75 11.76 -28.48
N LYS A 2 4.17 10.95 -27.58
CA LYS A 2 4.20 11.24 -26.12
C LYS A 2 4.33 10.00 -25.21
N THR A 3 4.44 8.79 -25.78
CA THR A 3 4.42 7.54 -25.00
C THR A 3 5.81 6.97 -24.68
N LYS A 4 6.89 7.55 -25.21
CA LYS A 4 8.26 7.03 -25.01
C LYS A 4 8.97 7.56 -23.76
N ILE A 5 8.41 8.56 -23.08
CA ILE A 5 9.08 9.23 -21.93
C ILE A 5 8.79 8.52 -20.61
N VAL A 6 7.66 7.82 -20.47
CA VAL A 6 7.31 7.12 -19.22
C VAL A 6 8.18 5.88 -18.99
N LEU A 7 8.60 5.19 -20.06
CA LEU A 7 9.42 3.98 -19.94
C LEU A 7 10.88 4.30 -19.57
N ALA A 8 11.39 5.48 -19.95
CA ALA A 8 12.75 5.91 -19.62
C ALA A 8 12.90 6.32 -18.14
N ALA A 9 11.84 6.86 -17.52
CA ALA A 9 11.85 7.22 -16.10
C ALA A 9 11.87 5.99 -15.18
N VAL A 10 11.27 4.88 -15.59
CA VAL A 10 11.30 3.61 -14.84
C VAL A 10 12.68 2.94 -14.93
N LEU A 11 13.36 3.02 -16.09
CA LEU A 11 14.71 2.48 -16.27
C LEU A 11 15.80 3.30 -15.57
N LEU A 12 15.64 4.62 -15.44
CA LEU A 12 16.58 5.48 -14.72
C LEU A 12 16.52 5.29 -13.18
N PHE A 13 15.42 4.77 -12.64
CA PHE A 13 15.32 4.45 -11.22
C PHE A 13 15.99 3.12 -10.84
N VAL A 14 16.15 2.20 -11.80
CA VAL A 14 16.82 0.90 -11.58
C VAL A 14 18.35 1.07 -11.54
N GLY A 15 18.90 2.06 -12.26
CA GLY A 15 20.36 2.27 -12.36
C GLY A 15 21.04 2.93 -11.15
N HIS A 16 20.29 3.35 -10.12
CA HIS A 16 20.85 4.01 -8.93
C HIS A 16 20.83 3.16 -7.65
N LEU A 17 20.36 1.90 -7.71
CA LEU A 17 20.38 0.99 -6.57
C LEU A 17 21.68 0.16 -6.45
N SER A 18 22.62 0.36 -7.36
CA SER A 18 23.87 -0.43 -7.44
C SER A 18 25.07 0.27 -6.82
N LYS A 19 24.97 0.84 -5.60
CA LYS A 19 26.11 1.05 -4.69
C LYS A 19 25.65 1.16 -3.24
N ALA A 20 26.10 0.22 -2.40
CA ALA A 20 26.70 0.46 -1.08
C ALA A 20 26.61 -0.82 -0.23
N GLN A 21 27.59 -1.70 -0.41
CA GLN A 21 28.04 -2.54 0.69
C GLN A 21 28.52 -1.59 1.80
N THR A 22 27.67 -1.34 2.78
CA THR A 22 28.11 -0.81 4.07
C THR A 22 27.52 -1.73 5.11
N GLN A 23 28.38 -2.30 5.92
CA GLN A 23 28.04 -3.16 7.06
C GLN A 23 27.34 -2.28 8.12
N SER A 24 26.09 -1.90 7.84
CA SER A 24 25.25 -1.15 8.75
C SER A 24 24.82 -2.06 9.88
N THR A 25 25.05 -1.61 11.12
CA THR A 25 24.55 -2.23 12.36
C THR A 25 23.03 -2.40 12.37
N ASN A 26 22.31 -1.72 11.47
CA ASN A 26 20.89 -1.91 11.18
C ASN A 26 20.69 -2.12 9.67
N PRO A 27 20.59 -3.36 9.19
CA PRO A 27 20.41 -3.62 7.76
C PRO A 27 19.08 -3.06 7.28
N LEU A 28 19.11 -2.32 6.18
CA LEU A 28 17.92 -1.89 5.45
C LEU A 28 17.32 -3.11 4.75
N ARG A 29 16.02 -3.32 4.95
CA ARG A 29 15.29 -4.49 4.44
C ARG A 29 14.21 -4.02 3.48
N LEU A 30 14.24 -4.53 2.26
CA LEU A 30 13.19 -4.30 1.27
C LEU A 30 12.25 -5.51 1.24
N GLY A 31 10.96 -5.25 1.20
CA GLY A 31 9.93 -6.25 0.97
C GLY A 31 8.96 -5.80 -0.11
N VAL A 32 8.47 -6.78 -0.86
CA VAL A 32 7.37 -6.63 -1.82
C VAL A 32 6.14 -7.30 -1.24
N SER A 33 4.95 -6.82 -1.55
CA SER A 33 3.73 -7.47 -1.10
C SER A 33 2.55 -7.26 -2.02
N VAL A 34 1.60 -8.17 -1.88
CA VAL A 34 0.26 -8.07 -2.42
C VAL A 34 -0.71 -8.05 -1.26
N SER A 35 -1.77 -7.25 -1.40
CA SER A 35 -2.74 -7.01 -0.33
C SER A 35 -4.16 -7.11 -0.91
N PRO A 36 -4.71 -8.33 -1.13
CA PRO A 36 -6.13 -8.48 -1.36
C PRO A 36 -6.91 -8.03 -0.13
N GLY A 37 -8.04 -7.36 -0.36
CA GLY A 37 -8.86 -6.83 0.71
C GLY A 37 -10.31 -6.67 0.32
N MET A 38 -11.07 -6.22 1.30
CA MET A 38 -12.47 -5.86 1.16
C MET A 38 -12.61 -4.41 1.56
N SER A 39 -13.36 -3.66 0.77
CA SER A 39 -13.68 -2.30 1.16
C SER A 39 -14.76 -2.30 2.23
N LEU A 40 -14.63 -1.39 3.18
CA LEU A 40 -15.59 -1.17 4.26
C LEU A 40 -16.60 -0.06 3.90
N GLY A 41 -16.44 0.55 2.72
CA GLY A 41 -17.39 1.52 2.17
C GLY A 41 -18.56 0.86 1.46
N ASP A 42 -19.74 1.47 1.56
CA ASP A 42 -21.02 0.96 1.06
C ASP A 42 -21.03 0.61 -0.44
N LYS A 43 -20.12 1.19 -1.24
CA LYS A 43 -20.15 1.12 -2.72
C LYS A 43 -19.01 0.32 -3.36
N THR A 44 -18.12 -0.23 -2.57
CA THR A 44 -16.85 -0.81 -3.02
C THR A 44 -16.76 -2.24 -2.49
N GLY A 45 -16.48 -3.22 -3.35
CA GLY A 45 -16.53 -4.62 -2.97
C GLY A 45 -15.15 -5.15 -2.61
N PHE A 46 -14.34 -5.33 -3.64
CA PHE A 46 -13.03 -5.96 -3.54
C PHE A 46 -11.93 -4.91 -3.69
N THR A 47 -10.82 -5.10 -3.00
CA THR A 47 -9.65 -4.25 -3.15
C THR A 47 -8.42 -5.09 -3.40
N LEU A 48 -7.48 -4.53 -4.16
CA LEU A 48 -6.19 -5.16 -4.40
C LEU A 48 -5.10 -4.12 -4.34
N GLY A 49 -4.12 -4.36 -3.47
CA GLY A 49 -2.91 -3.56 -3.36
C GLY A 49 -1.67 -4.34 -3.78
N ALA A 50 -0.69 -3.61 -4.29
CA ALA A 50 0.70 -4.05 -4.36
C ALA A 50 1.56 -2.96 -3.72
N ASP A 51 2.44 -3.33 -2.80
CA ASP A 51 3.26 -2.37 -2.08
C ASP A 51 4.72 -2.82 -1.93
N LEU A 52 5.58 -1.83 -1.87
CA LEU A 52 6.99 -1.92 -1.55
C LEU A 52 7.18 -1.32 -0.17
N ARG A 53 7.85 -2.06 0.71
CA ARG A 53 8.15 -1.61 2.07
C ARG A 53 9.65 -1.64 2.32
N LEU A 54 10.19 -0.49 2.65
CA LEU A 54 11.50 -0.36 3.27
C LEU A 54 11.34 -0.44 4.78
N GLN A 55 12.17 -1.25 5.42
CA GLN A 55 12.19 -1.43 6.86
C GLN A 55 13.62 -1.26 7.37
N GLN A 56 13.80 -0.43 8.39
CA GLN A 56 15.07 -0.25 9.08
C GLN A 56 14.88 -0.41 10.58
N ARG A 57 15.71 -1.26 11.20
CA ARG A 57 15.67 -1.47 12.65
C ARG A 57 16.21 -0.21 13.36
N PHE A 58 15.49 0.25 14.38
CA PHE A 58 15.89 1.42 15.19
C PHE A 58 16.21 1.03 16.63
N ALA A 59 15.40 0.15 17.22
CA ALA A 59 15.60 -0.40 18.55
C ALA A 59 15.52 -1.93 18.50
N LYS A 60 15.74 -2.60 19.65
CA LYS A 60 15.68 -4.07 19.74
C LYS A 60 14.35 -4.64 19.21
N ASN A 61 13.24 -3.97 19.46
CA ASN A 61 11.91 -4.48 19.09
C ASN A 61 11.13 -3.52 18.19
N ILE A 62 11.74 -2.42 17.72
CA ILE A 62 11.07 -1.37 16.94
C ILE A 62 11.85 -1.12 15.65
N SER A 63 11.12 -1.11 14.53
CA SER A 63 11.64 -0.76 13.21
C SER A 63 10.85 0.40 12.62
N TRP A 64 11.54 1.31 11.94
CA TRP A 64 10.92 2.24 11.02
C TRP A 64 10.51 1.53 9.75
N ILE A 65 9.37 1.92 9.22
CA ILE A 65 8.86 1.41 7.94
C ILE A 65 8.48 2.59 7.06
N LEU A 66 8.78 2.45 5.77
CA LEU A 66 8.36 3.35 4.71
C LEU A 66 7.73 2.49 3.62
N THR A 67 6.46 2.74 3.33
CA THR A 67 5.68 1.94 2.38
C THR A 67 5.16 2.84 1.27
N THR A 68 5.37 2.39 0.03
CA THR A 68 4.80 3.00 -1.16
C THR A 68 4.25 1.93 -2.07
N GLY A 69 3.28 2.24 -2.92
CA GLY A 69 2.69 1.23 -3.79
C GLY A 69 1.52 1.72 -4.60
N TYR A 70 0.63 0.80 -4.92
CA TYR A 70 -0.63 1.06 -5.60
C TYR A 70 -1.75 0.27 -4.94
N THR A 71 -2.90 0.89 -4.74
CA THR A 71 -4.11 0.24 -4.23
C THR A 71 -5.27 0.59 -5.14
N HIS A 72 -5.99 -0.44 -5.57
CA HIS A 72 -7.17 -0.31 -6.40
C HIS A 72 -8.40 -0.81 -5.66
N PHE A 73 -9.45 -0.02 -5.68
CA PHE A 73 -10.78 -0.33 -5.17
C PHE A 73 -11.66 -0.68 -6.36
N PHE A 74 -12.00 -1.96 -6.47
CA PHE A 74 -12.94 -2.44 -7.46
C PHE A 74 -14.36 -2.15 -6.96
N SER A 75 -15.11 -1.41 -7.76
CA SER A 75 -16.49 -1.09 -7.45
C SER A 75 -17.44 -2.15 -7.97
N ARG A 76 -18.60 -2.21 -7.33
CA ARG A 76 -19.73 -2.95 -7.84
C ARG A 76 -20.40 -2.10 -8.92
N THR A 77 -20.84 -2.72 -10.00
CA THR A 77 -21.63 -2.04 -11.03
C THR A 77 -22.94 -1.57 -10.41
N PHE A 78 -23.21 -0.28 -10.50
CA PHE A 78 -24.50 0.29 -10.13
C PHE A 78 -25.23 0.69 -11.40
N ASP A 79 -26.47 0.23 -11.49
CA ASP A 79 -27.44 0.66 -12.50
C ASP A 79 -27.92 2.07 -12.13
N VAL A 80 -27.38 3.08 -12.82
CA VAL A 80 -27.83 4.47 -12.63
C VAL A 80 -28.97 4.74 -13.59
N GLN A 81 -30.15 5.04 -13.05
CA GLN A 81 -31.30 5.41 -13.85
C GLN A 81 -31.14 6.86 -14.34
N THR A 82 -30.92 7.01 -15.64
CA THR A 82 -30.83 8.30 -16.34
C THR A 82 -32.11 8.56 -17.14
N PRO A 83 -32.40 9.81 -17.54
CA PRO A 83 -33.58 10.13 -18.37
C PRO A 83 -33.66 9.36 -19.70
N THR A 84 -32.55 8.77 -20.13
CA THR A 84 -32.38 8.00 -21.37
C THR A 84 -32.26 6.49 -21.16
N GLY A 85 -32.38 5.97 -19.93
CA GLY A 85 -32.27 4.55 -19.61
C GLY A 85 -31.35 4.23 -18.42
N VAL A 86 -31.08 2.95 -18.18
CA VAL A 86 -30.15 2.49 -17.14
C VAL A 86 -28.73 2.47 -17.71
N VAL A 87 -27.83 3.24 -17.12
CA VAL A 87 -26.41 3.26 -17.49
C VAL A 87 -25.61 2.57 -16.38
N PRO A 88 -24.94 1.43 -16.65
CA PRO A 88 -24.03 0.82 -15.70
C PRO A 88 -22.86 1.78 -15.48
N THR A 89 -22.70 2.26 -14.26
CA THR A 89 -21.61 3.18 -13.89
C THR A 89 -20.67 2.48 -12.92
N ASP A 90 -19.43 2.28 -13.35
CA ASP A 90 -18.36 1.72 -12.53
C ASP A 90 -17.55 2.86 -11.91
N ILE A 91 -17.61 3.01 -10.58
CA ILE A 91 -16.85 4.05 -9.87
C ILE A 91 -15.62 3.43 -9.22
N SER A 92 -14.59 3.04 -9.98
CA SER A 92 -13.36 2.49 -9.37
C SER A 92 -12.49 3.61 -8.77
N TYR A 93 -11.73 3.30 -7.71
CA TYR A 93 -10.76 4.25 -7.13
C TYR A 93 -9.35 3.67 -7.16
N GLY A 94 -8.37 4.49 -7.47
CA GLY A 94 -6.96 4.10 -7.52
C GLY A 94 -6.12 5.07 -6.70
N PHE A 95 -5.23 4.53 -5.87
CA PHE A 95 -4.38 5.31 -4.97
C PHE A 95 -2.93 4.87 -5.05
N ILE A 96 -2.02 5.85 -5.09
CA ILE A 96 -0.58 5.66 -4.88
C ILE A 96 -0.26 6.20 -3.49
N PRO A 97 -0.28 5.35 -2.44
CA PRO A 97 0.08 5.78 -1.09
C PRO A 97 1.59 5.93 -0.94
N LEU A 98 1.99 6.93 -0.16
CA LEU A 98 3.32 7.08 0.42
C LEU A 98 3.16 7.27 1.93
N LYS A 99 3.56 6.26 2.70
CA LYS A 99 3.31 6.18 4.14
C LYS A 99 4.60 5.91 4.88
N ALA A 100 4.79 6.55 6.02
CA ALA A 100 5.85 6.24 6.97
C ALA A 100 5.24 5.78 8.29
N GLY A 101 5.97 4.96 9.03
CA GLY A 101 5.42 4.37 10.24
C GLY A 101 6.42 3.61 11.08
N VAL A 102 5.89 2.95 12.10
CA VAL A 102 6.64 2.12 13.02
C VAL A 102 6.06 0.71 13.07
N LYS A 103 6.94 -0.28 13.20
CA LYS A 103 6.63 -1.69 13.40
C LYS A 103 7.26 -2.14 14.72
N ALA A 104 6.44 -2.56 15.67
CA ALA A 104 6.84 -3.03 16.98
C ALA A 104 6.57 -4.53 17.15
N PHE A 105 7.60 -5.28 17.50
CA PHE A 105 7.52 -6.73 17.73
C PHE A 105 7.09 -7.01 19.17
N LEU A 106 5.96 -7.70 19.33
CA LEU A 106 5.45 -8.18 20.61
C LEU A 106 6.10 -9.52 20.98
N THR A 107 6.31 -10.37 19.97
CA THR A 107 7.08 -11.62 20.08
C THR A 107 8.07 -11.68 18.91
N PRO A 108 8.97 -12.69 18.84
CA PRO A 108 9.87 -12.83 17.71
C PRO A 108 9.17 -12.95 16.34
N ALA A 109 7.90 -13.38 16.32
CA ALA A 109 7.09 -13.51 15.11
C ALA A 109 5.98 -12.46 15.02
N LEU A 110 5.29 -12.14 16.12
CA LEU A 110 4.13 -11.27 16.15
C LEU A 110 4.52 -9.80 16.28
N TYR A 111 3.84 -8.95 15.53
CA TYR A 111 4.06 -7.52 15.55
C TYR A 111 2.77 -6.73 15.37
N VAL A 112 2.83 -5.48 15.82
CA VAL A 112 1.87 -4.43 15.48
C VAL A 112 2.60 -3.35 14.72
N ALA A 113 1.93 -2.71 13.76
CA ALA A 113 2.51 -1.60 13.04
C ALA A 113 1.46 -0.53 12.76
N GLY A 114 1.89 0.73 12.74
CA GLY A 114 1.07 1.86 12.37
C GLY A 114 1.81 2.70 11.35
N GLU A 115 1.15 2.99 10.23
CA GLU A 115 1.68 3.86 9.18
C GLU A 115 0.72 5.01 8.93
N ALA A 116 1.25 6.18 8.58
CA ALA A 116 0.46 7.32 8.13
C ALA A 116 1.21 8.09 7.05
N GLY A 117 0.48 8.85 6.23
CA GLY A 117 1.08 9.65 5.17
C GLY A 117 0.04 10.22 4.21
N ALA A 118 0.43 10.33 2.94
CA ALA A 118 -0.41 10.86 1.89
C ALA A 118 -0.56 9.84 0.76
N ALA A 119 -1.68 9.88 0.07
CA ALA A 119 -1.93 9.07 -1.11
C ALA A 119 -2.40 9.94 -2.26
N TYR A 120 -1.85 9.68 -3.44
CA TYR A 120 -2.29 10.34 -4.66
C TYR A 120 -3.39 9.52 -5.32
N SER A 121 -4.55 10.13 -5.55
CA SER A 121 -5.65 9.53 -6.30
C SER A 121 -5.37 9.60 -7.80
N THR A 122 -5.35 8.46 -8.48
CA THR A 122 -5.12 8.38 -9.93
C THR A 122 -6.39 8.65 -10.76
N GLN A 123 -7.56 8.62 -10.13
CA GLN A 123 -8.86 8.70 -10.82
C GLN A 123 -9.74 9.87 -10.37
N SER A 124 -9.32 10.66 -9.38
CA SER A 124 -10.08 11.84 -8.92
C SER A 124 -9.75 13.09 -9.74
N THR A 125 -10.80 13.79 -10.18
CA THR A 125 -10.69 15.03 -10.99
C THR A 125 -10.37 16.26 -10.13
N ASP A 126 -10.97 16.35 -8.93
CA ASP A 126 -10.93 17.59 -8.12
C ASP A 126 -9.95 17.52 -6.94
N ASN A 127 -9.95 16.41 -6.19
CA ASN A 127 -9.07 16.21 -5.04
C ASN A 127 -8.08 15.08 -5.34
N LYS A 128 -6.81 15.41 -5.55
CA LYS A 128 -5.79 14.44 -5.94
C LYS A 128 -5.01 13.86 -4.78
N PHE A 129 -5.04 14.49 -3.61
CA PHE A 129 -4.31 14.02 -2.42
C PHE A 129 -5.28 13.65 -1.31
N SER A 130 -5.03 12.49 -0.70
CA SER A 130 -5.73 11.99 0.48
C SER A 130 -4.72 11.84 1.61
N PHE A 131 -5.09 12.21 2.83
CA PHE A 131 -4.39 11.65 3.99
C PHE A 131 -4.71 10.15 4.07
N VAL A 132 -3.75 9.36 4.50
CA VAL A 132 -3.91 7.92 4.70
C VAL A 132 -3.28 7.50 6.01
N TYR A 133 -3.99 6.65 6.75
CA TYR A 133 -3.45 5.96 7.91
C TYR A 133 -3.79 4.48 7.84
N ALA A 134 -2.88 3.67 8.39
CA ALA A 134 -2.89 2.24 8.20
C ALA A 134 -2.35 1.48 9.43
N PRO A 135 -3.17 1.23 10.46
CA PRO A 135 -2.84 0.30 11.52
C PRO A 135 -2.90 -1.15 11.00
N SER A 136 -1.99 -1.98 11.49
CA SER A 136 -1.90 -3.39 11.12
C SER A 136 -1.37 -4.24 12.26
N VAL A 137 -1.76 -5.51 12.23
CA VAL A 137 -1.22 -6.57 13.09
C VAL A 137 -0.79 -7.71 12.19
N GLY A 138 0.34 -8.34 12.50
CA GLY A 138 0.86 -9.40 11.65
C GLY A 138 1.81 -10.34 12.34
N THR A 139 2.24 -11.32 11.57
CA THR A 139 3.18 -12.35 11.97
C THR A 139 4.21 -12.57 10.87
N ILE A 140 5.43 -12.92 11.26
CA ILE A 140 6.48 -13.37 10.35
C ILE A 140 6.51 -14.90 10.38
N ILE A 141 6.43 -15.52 9.21
CA ILE A 141 6.49 -16.97 9.01
C ILE A 141 7.86 -17.32 8.39
N GLY A 142 8.69 -18.02 9.16
CA GLY A 142 10.08 -18.30 8.79
C GLY A 142 10.91 -17.03 8.71
N ASN A 143 11.74 -16.89 7.66
CA ASN A 143 12.69 -15.79 7.51
C ASN A 143 12.35 -14.82 6.37
N HIS A 144 11.26 -15.07 5.64
CA HIS A 144 10.98 -14.35 4.38
C HIS A 144 9.53 -13.91 4.23
N LEU A 145 8.58 -14.55 4.89
CA LEU A 145 7.15 -14.28 4.71
C LEU A 145 6.60 -13.49 5.89
N ASP A 146 5.77 -12.49 5.60
CA ASP A 146 5.05 -11.66 6.58
C ASP A 146 3.62 -11.60 6.12
N LEU A 147 2.76 -12.00 7.04
CA LEU A 147 1.33 -11.98 6.88
C LEU A 147 0.77 -10.97 7.86
N SER A 148 0.06 -9.97 7.37
CA SER A 148 -0.55 -8.94 8.21
C SER A 148 -1.97 -8.63 7.81
N ALA A 149 -2.85 -8.49 8.79
CA ALA A 149 -4.12 -7.81 8.61
C ALA A 149 -3.89 -6.30 8.77
N LYS A 150 -4.32 -5.52 7.78
CA LYS A 150 -4.12 -4.08 7.72
C LYS A 150 -5.45 -3.41 7.45
N TYR A 151 -5.80 -2.44 8.29
CA TYR A 151 -6.86 -1.49 8.00
C TYR A 151 -6.23 -0.29 7.31
N GLU A 152 -6.82 0.23 6.24
CA GLU A 152 -6.37 1.47 5.59
C GLU A 152 -7.56 2.39 5.33
N ASP A 153 -7.41 3.66 5.68
CA ASP A 153 -8.41 4.68 5.44
C ASP A 153 -7.78 5.83 4.63
N PHE A 154 -8.27 5.99 3.41
CA PHE A 154 -7.96 7.13 2.56
C PHE A 154 -9.05 8.17 2.81
N THR A 155 -8.74 9.19 3.60
CA THR A 155 -9.73 10.16 4.13
C THR A 155 -10.38 11.06 3.09
N ILE A 156 -9.95 11.01 1.82
CA ILE A 156 -10.56 11.74 0.72
C ILE A 156 -12.04 11.38 0.51
N ASN A 157 -12.42 10.13 0.82
CA ASN A 157 -13.78 9.65 0.65
C ASN A 157 -14.11 8.61 1.73
N ASN A 158 -15.34 8.63 2.25
CA ASN A 158 -15.78 7.62 3.21
C ASN A 158 -15.82 6.20 2.62
N ASN A 159 -15.89 6.07 1.29
CA ASN A 159 -15.90 4.77 0.61
C ASN A 159 -14.51 4.17 0.42
N THR A 160 -13.44 4.92 0.68
CA THR A 160 -12.06 4.50 0.42
C THR A 160 -11.41 4.01 1.71
N LYS A 161 -12.10 3.10 2.38
CA LYS A 161 -11.67 2.41 3.61
C LYS A 161 -11.59 0.93 3.31
N GLN A 162 -10.54 0.24 3.74
CA GLN A 162 -10.40 -1.19 3.49
C GLN A 162 -9.84 -1.96 4.68
N LEU A 163 -10.19 -3.23 4.72
CA LEU A 163 -9.50 -4.24 5.49
C LEU A 163 -8.82 -5.19 4.49
N ALA A 164 -7.49 -5.27 4.55
CA ALA A 164 -6.69 -6.04 3.61
C ALA A 164 -5.78 -7.04 4.34
N LEU A 165 -5.60 -8.20 3.72
CA LEU A 165 -4.60 -9.18 4.13
C LEU A 165 -3.34 -8.96 3.30
N ARG A 166 -2.31 -8.41 3.91
CA ARG A 166 -1.01 -8.16 3.29
C ARG A 166 -0.16 -9.42 3.39
N ILE A 167 0.27 -9.93 2.23
CA ILE A 167 1.19 -11.04 2.09
C ILE A 167 2.48 -10.48 1.49
N ALA A 168 3.55 -10.54 2.26
CA ALA A 168 4.79 -9.86 1.94
C ALA A 168 5.98 -10.81 1.94
N TYR A 169 6.87 -10.61 0.98
CA TYR A 169 8.13 -11.31 0.85
C TYR A 169 9.29 -10.35 1.08
N GLY A 170 10.10 -10.62 2.09
CA GLY A 170 11.31 -9.89 2.43
C GLY A 170 12.56 -10.59 1.90
N PHE A 171 13.34 -9.90 1.06
CA PHE A 171 14.58 -10.46 0.50
C PHE A 171 15.68 -10.69 1.55
N LYS A 172 15.60 -9.99 2.70
CA LYS A 172 16.51 -10.12 3.86
C LYS A 172 15.80 -9.73 5.17
N TRP A 173 14.89 -10.56 5.68
CA TRP A 173 14.27 -10.34 7.00
C TRP A 173 14.94 -11.11 8.14
#